data_AF-A0A534PJU4-F1
#
_entry.id   AF-A0A534PJU4-F1
#
_cell.length_a   1.000
_cell.length_b   1.000
_cell.length_c   1.000
_cell.angle_alpha   90.00
_cell.angle_beta   90.00
_cell.angle_gamma   90.00
#
_symmetry.space_group_name_H-M   'P 1'
#
loop_
_entity.id
_entity.type
_entity.pdbx_description
1 polymer ?
#
loop_
_entity_poly.entity_id
_entity_poly.type
_entity_poly.pdbx_seq_one_letter_code
_entity_poly.pdbx_strand_id
1 'polypeptide(L)' 'MDELRACWLQERARLEPASIQIDLADVVFVDAAGKQLLRSIHEQGAQFSAANLLMRAILEDIASGDPLR' A
#
# COMPACT_ATOMS: atom_id res chain seq x y z
N MET A 1 7.53 -7.36 -10.81
CA MET A 1 6.80 -7.08 -9.56
C MET A 1 5.56 -6.31 -9.98
N ASP A 2 4.55 -7.00 -10.53
CA ASP A 2 3.43 -6.34 -11.21
C ASP A 2 2.07 -6.91 -10.81
N GLU A 3 2.07 -8.00 -10.03
CA GLU A 3 0.86 -8.73 -9.67
C GLU A 3 -0.06 -7.91 -8.76
N LEU A 4 0.50 -7.24 -7.74
CA LEU A 4 -0.28 -6.33 -6.89
C LEU A 4 -0.88 -5.18 -7.69
N ARG A 5 -0.13 -4.62 -8.65
CA ARG A 5 -0.60 -3.54 -9.53
C ARG A 5 -1.74 -4.02 -10.43
N ALA A 6 -1.59 -5.19 -11.04
CA ALA A 6 -2.61 -5.78 -11.90
C ALA A 6 -3.88 -6.09 -11.11
N CYS A 7 -3.75 -6.73 -9.94
CA CYS A 7 -4.86 -7.01 -9.04
C CYS A 7 -5.58 -5.73 -8.62
N TRP A 8 -4.84 -4.71 -8.20
CA TRP A 8 -5.43 -3.41 -7.84
C TRP A 8 -6.22 -2.78 -8.99
N LEU A 9 -5.67 -2.75 -10.21
CA LEU A 9 -6.36 -2.19 -11.37
C LEU A 9 -7.65 -2.95 -11.70
N GLN A 10 -7.66 -4.28 -11.52
CA GLN A 10 -8.83 -5.11 -11.74
C GLN A 10 -9.90 -4.89 -10.67
N GLU A 11 -9.54 -4.85 -9.40
CA GLU A 11 -10.48 -4.69 -8.30
C GLU A 11 -11.06 -3.27 -8.24
N ARG A 12 -10.24 -2.25 -8.49
CA ARG A 12 -10.71 -0.85 -8.59
C ARG A 12 -11.66 -0.62 -9.77
N ALA A 13 -11.60 -1.45 -10.81
CA ALA A 13 -12.59 -1.40 -11.90
C ALA A 13 -13.95 -2.00 -11.50
N ARG A 14 -14.02 -2.73 -10.39
CA ARG A 14 -15.19 -3.47 -9.92
C ARG A 14 -15.80 -2.88 -8.65
N LEU A 15 -14.98 -2.27 -7.80
CA LEU A 15 -15.32 -1.82 -6.47
C LEU A 15 -14.94 -0.35 -6.28
N GLU A 16 -15.69 0.33 -5.42
CA GLU A 16 -15.30 1.66 -4.95
C GLU A 16 -13.94 1.57 -4.21
N PRO A 17 -12.95 2.41 -4.54
CA PRO A 17 -11.61 2.29 -3.97
C PRO A 17 -11.57 2.29 -2.44
N ALA A 18 -12.45 3.06 -1.81
CA ALA A 18 -12.57 3.16 -0.35
C ALA A 18 -13.06 1.87 0.33
N SER A 19 -13.61 0.92 -0.43
CA SER A 19 -14.04 -0.40 0.06
C SER A 19 -12.96 -1.47 -0.03
N ILE A 20 -11.82 -1.16 -0.66
CA ILE A 20 -10.72 -2.11 -0.87
C ILE A 20 -9.71 -1.96 0.26
N GLN A 21 -9.62 -2.98 1.11
CA GLN A 21 -8.61 -3.08 2.16
C GLN A 21 -7.52 -4.05 1.74
N ILE A 22 -6.26 -3.60 1.79
CA ILE A 22 -5.09 -4.41 1.48
C ILE A 22 -4.36 -4.70 2.79
N ASP A 23 -4.30 -5.97 3.17
CA ASP A 23 -3.58 -6.44 4.35
C ASP A 23 -2.12 -6.75 4.00
N LEU A 24 -1.21 -6.11 4.74
CA LEU A 24 0.23 -6.23 4.59
C LEU A 24 0.87 -6.90 5.83
N ALA A 25 0.08 -7.52 6.72
CA ALA A 25 0.57 -8.11 7.97
C ALA A 25 1.73 -9.10 7.79
N ASP A 26 1.69 -9.93 6.73
CA ASP A 26 2.71 -10.95 6.45
C ASP A 26 3.82 -10.47 5.50
N VAL A 27 3.79 -9.20 5.08
CA VAL A 27 4.81 -8.64 4.19
C VAL A 27 6.04 -8.26 5.00
N VAL A 28 7.13 -9.02 4.80
CA VAL A 28 8.39 -8.87 5.55
C VAL A 28 9.35 -7.84 4.94
N PHE A 29 9.18 -7.48 3.67
CA PHE A 29 10.03 -6.51 2.98
C PHE A 29 9.30 -5.84 1.82
N VAL A 30 9.53 -4.53 1.66
CA VAL A 30 9.04 -3.74 0.53
C VAL A 30 10.19 -2.89 0.02
N ASP A 31 10.57 -3.05 -1.24
CA ASP A 31 11.60 -2.23 -1.88
C ASP A 31 11.05 -0.85 -2.29
N ALA A 32 11.92 0.00 -2.85
CA ALA A 32 11.54 1.35 -3.25
C ALA A 32 10.39 1.38 -4.29
N ALA A 33 10.37 0.44 -5.23
CA ALA A 33 9.33 0.34 -6.25
C ALA A 33 8.00 -0.10 -5.62
N GLY A 34 8.03 -1.05 -4.69
CA GLY A 34 6.87 -1.49 -3.91
C GLY A 34 6.30 -0.35 -3.06
N LYS A 35 7.14 0.47 -2.42
CA LYS A 35 6.69 1.64 -1.66
C LYS A 35 5.97 2.66 -2.56
N GLN A 36 6.51 2.95 -3.74
CA GLN A 36 5.87 3.84 -4.71
C GLN A 36 4.52 3.30 -5.19
N LEU A 37 4.43 1.99 -5.42
CA LEU A 37 3.18 1.34 -5.80
C LEU A 37 2.13 1.46 -4.68
N LEU A 38 2.49 1.12 -3.43
CA LEU A 38 1.59 1.22 -2.28
C LEU A 38 1.12 2.67 -2.07
N ARG A 39 2.01 3.64 -2.19
CA ARG A 39 1.65 5.07 -2.13
C ARG A 39 0.62 5.43 -3.21
N SER A 40 0.85 5.01 -4.45
CA SER A 40 -0.10 5.26 -5.54
C SER A 40 -1.46 4.61 -5.30
N ILE A 41 -1.49 3.40 -4.73
CA ILE A 41 -2.72 2.69 -4.37
C ILE A 41 -3.48 3.40 -3.25
N HIS A 42 -2.78 3.92 -2.24
CA HIS A 42 -3.38 4.72 -1.16
C HIS A 42 -3.94 6.06 -1.65
N GLU A 43 -3.19 6.78 -2.48
CA GLU A 43 -3.65 8.04 -3.10
C GLU A 43 -4.92 7.85 -3.93
N GLN A 44 -5.17 6.63 -4.41
CA GLN A 44 -6.36 6.26 -5.15
C GLN A 44 -7.52 5.78 -4.26
N GLY A 45 -7.35 5.79 -2.93
CA GLY A 45 -8.42 5.58 -1.95
C GLY A 45 -8.42 4.23 -1.24
N ALA A 46 -7.43 3.36 -1.49
CA ALA A 46 -7.34 2.08 -0.77
C ALA A 46 -7.00 2.29 0.71
N GLN A 47 -7.49 1.37 1.55
CA GLN A 47 -7.12 1.31 2.96
C GLN A 47 -6.07 0.21 3.17
N PHE A 48 -5.08 0.49 4.02
CA PHE A 48 -4.07 -0.50 4.39
C PHE A 48 -4.28 -0.97 5.83
N SER A 49 -4.19 -2.28 6.02
CA SER A 49 -4.02 -2.88 7.35
C SER A 49 -2.63 -3.47 7.45
N ALA A 50 -1.98 -3.28 8.59
CA ALA A 50 -0.70 -3.90 8.89
C ALA A 50 -0.64 -4.26 10.36
N ALA A 51 -0.43 -5.55 10.67
CA ALA A 51 -0.30 -6.03 12.04
C ALA A 51 1.09 -5.74 12.64
N ASN A 52 2.12 -5.57 11.81
CA ASN A 52 3.51 -5.51 12.27
C ASN A 52 4.02 -4.06 12.42
N LEU A 53 4.70 -3.75 13.53
CA LEU A 53 5.18 -2.41 13.92
C LEU A 53 6.05 -1.74 12.83
N LEU A 54 6.78 -2.56 12.10
CA LEU A 54 7.69 -2.16 11.03
C LEU A 54 6.92 -1.67 9.78
N MET A 55 5.79 -2.30 9.46
CA MET A 55 4.92 -1.87 8.37
C MET A 55 4.08 -0.65 8.78
N ARG A 56 3.71 -0.53 10.07
CA ARG A 56 3.13 0.71 10.60
C ARG A 56 4.09 1.90 10.47
N ALA A 57 5.37 1.71 10.77
CA ALA A 57 6.38 2.76 10.58
C ALA A 57 6.57 3.13 9.09
N ILE A 58 6.52 2.16 8.17
CA ILE A 58 6.57 2.44 6.71
C ILE A 58 5.30 3.17 6.25
N LEU A 59 4.12 2.83 6.78
CA LEU A 59 2.88 3.54 6.47
C LEU A 59 2.87 4.97 7.03
N GLU A 60 3.42 5.18 8.24
CA GLU A 60 3.60 6.52 8.83
C GLU A 60 4.59 7.38 8.03
N ASP A 61 5.67 6.78 7.50
CA ASP A 61 6.65 7.42 6.61
C ASP A 61 5.99 7.84 5.28
N ILE A 62 5.21 6.94 4.66
CA ILE A 62 4.46 7.22 3.43
C ILE A 62 3.40 8.32 3.65
N ALA A 63 2.71 8.31 4.79
CA ALA A 63 1.69 9.30 5.13
C ALA A 63 2.28 10.69 5.45
N SER A 64 3.50 10.72 6.01
CA SER A 64 4.19 11.95 6.39
C SER A 64 4.92 12.61 5.21
N GLY A 65 5.21 11.86 4.15
CA GLY A 65 5.79 12.38 2.91
C GLY A 65 7.25 12.83 3.03
N ASP A 66 7.96 12.41 4.08
CA ASP A 66 9.33 12.83 4.33
C ASP A 66 10.31 11.80 3.73
N PRO A 67 11.14 12.14 2.72
CA PRO A 67 11.89 11.11 1.97
C PRO A 67 13.11 10.55 2.69
N LEU A 68 13.51 11.07 3.87
CA LEU A 68 14.80 10.74 4.48
C LEU A 68 14.75 10.83 6.01
N ARG A 69 14.56 9.69 6.66
CA ARG A 69 15.12 9.42 7.99
C ARG A 69 15.71 8.03 8.07
#